data_AF-A0A9W8CM56-F1
#
_entry.id   AF-A0A9W8CM56-F1
#
_cell.length_a   1.000
_cell.length_b   1.000
_cell.length_c   1.000
_cell.angle_alpha   90.00
_cell.angle_beta   90.00
_cell.angle_gamma   90.00
#
_symmetry.space_group_name_H-M   'P 1'
#
loop_
_entity.id
_entity.type
_entity.pdbx_description
1 polymer ?
#
loop_
_entity_poly.entity_id
_entity_poly.type
_entity_poly.pdbx_seq_one_letter_code
_entity_poly.pdbx_strand_id
1 'polypeptide(L)'
;EMGRLAAPPAPKNPALFKNNALLRKEYERVRAGQALPQFDIERYKLEAPSGADAECVDAWKRAADNAASQLEHQGMRLENLELLQNFGANAWKLSNYQKECLLRSIEAATQRCRDEGAHVNKARKYEQTEAGVRLRDLESRWSEGVRQCIEVQMASSQLQHDIERLEGQLAAQGPDT
;
A
#
# COMPACT_ATOMS: atom_id res chain seq x y z
N GLU A 1 -40.40 -12.79 -0.13
CA GLU A 1 -39.47 -13.23 0.92
C GLU A 1 -38.20 -13.78 0.27
N MET A 2 -37.07 -13.10 0.41
CA MET A 2 -35.79 -13.58 -0.12
C MET A 2 -35.26 -14.66 0.82
N GLY A 3 -35.35 -15.93 0.38
CA GLY A 3 -34.84 -17.08 1.12
C GLY A 3 -33.36 -16.89 1.44
N ARG A 4 -33.03 -16.70 2.73
CA ARG A 4 -31.65 -16.71 3.19
C ARG A 4 -31.12 -18.13 2.96
N LEU A 5 -30.26 -18.29 1.97
CA LEU A 5 -29.47 -19.51 1.78
C LEU A 5 -28.74 -19.80 3.09
N ALA A 6 -28.94 -21.01 3.62
CA ALA A 6 -28.27 -21.45 4.83
C ALA A 6 -26.75 -21.33 4.65
N ALA A 7 -26.06 -20.78 5.65
CA ALA A 7 -24.60 -20.66 5.61
C ALA A 7 -23.99 -22.05 5.36
N PRO A 8 -23.03 -22.18 4.43
CA PRO A 8 -22.42 -23.47 4.12
C PRO A 8 -21.84 -24.10 5.41
N PRO A 9 -22.00 -25.41 5.60
CA PRO A 9 -21.52 -26.08 6.80
C PRO A 9 -20.01 -25.89 6.89
N ALA A 10 -19.54 -25.30 8.01
CA ALA A 10 -18.12 -25.14 8.25
C ALA A 10 -17.44 -26.52 8.14
N PRO A 11 -16.28 -26.62 7.47
CA PRO A 11 -15.58 -27.88 7.33
C PRO A 11 -15.28 -28.44 8.71
N LYS A 12 -15.76 -29.67 8.98
CA LYS A 12 -15.50 -30.37 10.23
C LYS A 12 -14.00 -30.68 10.29
N ASN A 13 -13.28 -29.99 11.18
CA ASN A 13 -11.84 -30.15 11.44
C ASN A 13 -11.00 -30.19 10.15
N PRO A 14 -10.75 -29.03 9.50
CA PRO A 14 -9.73 -29.00 8.47
C PRO A 14 -8.43 -29.49 9.10
N ALA A 15 -7.83 -30.56 8.57
CA ALA A 15 -6.50 -30.98 8.99
C ALA A 15 -5.54 -29.83 8.62
N LEU A 16 -5.26 -28.95 9.59
CA LEU A 16 -4.42 -27.79 9.40
C LEU A 16 -2.97 -28.25 9.18
N PHE A 17 -2.23 -27.51 8.35
CA PHE A 17 -0.81 -27.75 8.11
C PHE A 17 -0.45 -29.14 7.54
N LYS A 18 -1.23 -29.67 6.58
CA LYS A 18 -0.94 -30.94 5.87
C LYS A 18 0.47 -31.02 5.28
N ASN A 19 0.99 -29.90 4.79
CA ASN A 19 2.27 -29.85 4.08
C ASN A 19 3.47 -29.52 4.98
N ASN A 20 3.25 -29.27 6.27
CA ASN A 20 4.33 -28.87 7.19
C ASN A 20 4.21 -29.61 8.52
N ALA A 21 5.09 -30.59 8.73
CA ALA A 21 5.11 -31.43 9.92
C ALA A 21 5.41 -30.64 11.21
N LEU A 22 6.25 -29.60 11.13
CA LEU A 22 6.59 -28.76 12.27
C LEU A 22 5.37 -27.96 12.75
N LEU A 23 4.66 -27.33 11.82
CA LEU A 23 3.45 -26.56 12.16
C LEU A 23 2.33 -27.44 12.69
N ARG A 24 2.22 -28.69 12.23
CA ARG A 24 1.27 -29.65 12.79
C ARG A 24 1.59 -30.01 14.24
N LYS A 25 2.87 -30.31 14.52
CA LYS A 25 3.34 -30.61 15.88
C LYS A 25 3.11 -29.44 16.83
N GLU A 26 3.37 -28.21 16.39
CA GLU A 26 3.09 -27.00 17.18
C GLU A 26 1.58 -26.79 17.39
N TYR A 27 0.77 -27.02 16.36
CA TYR A 27 -0.69 -26.94 16.48
C TYR A 27 -1.23 -27.96 17.51
N GLU A 28 -0.73 -29.19 17.50
CA GLU A 28 -1.08 -30.23 18.47
C GLU A 28 -0.66 -29.85 19.89
N ARG A 29 0.56 -29.32 20.08
CA ARG A 29 1.07 -28.81 21.37
C ARG A 29 0.16 -27.71 21.92
N VAL A 30 -0.16 -26.70 21.10
CA VAL A 30 -1.01 -25.57 21.48
C VAL A 30 -2.43 -26.05 21.79
N ARG A 31 -2.98 -26.96 20.97
CA ARG A 31 -4.29 -27.57 21.21
C ARG A 31 -4.33 -28.35 22.52
N ALA A 32 -3.23 -28.99 22.90
CA ALA A 32 -3.08 -29.69 24.18
C ALA A 32 -2.80 -28.73 25.36
N GLY A 33 -2.73 -27.41 25.14
CA GLY A 33 -2.45 -26.43 26.19
C GLY A 33 -1.04 -26.52 26.76
N GLN A 34 -0.12 -27.23 26.10
CA GLN A 34 1.25 -27.40 26.57
C GLN A 34 2.04 -26.11 26.31
N ALA A 35 2.72 -25.59 27.33
CA ALA A 35 3.63 -24.46 27.17
C ALA A 35 4.79 -24.80 26.22
N LEU A 36 5.40 -23.78 25.61
CA LEU A 36 6.61 -23.98 24.81
C LEU A 36 7.74 -24.43 25.75
N PRO A 37 8.52 -25.48 25.41
CA PRO A 37 9.69 -25.83 26.21
C PRO A 37 10.63 -24.63 26.29
N GLN A 38 11.14 -24.36 27.48
CA GLN A 38 12.12 -23.31 27.68
C GLN A 38 13.40 -23.66 26.91
N PHE A 39 14.09 -22.63 26.42
CA PHE A 39 15.40 -22.83 25.82
C PHE A 39 16.35 -23.41 26.87
N ASP A 40 17.17 -24.35 26.45
CA ASP A 40 18.23 -24.89 27.30
C ASP A 40 19.31 -23.82 27.47
N ILE A 41 19.31 -23.18 28.64
CA ILE A 41 20.32 -22.19 29.04
C ILE A 41 21.46 -22.86 29.80
N GLU A 42 21.29 -24.11 30.26
CA GLU A 42 22.28 -24.87 31.04
C GLU A 42 23.58 -25.06 30.24
N ARG A 43 23.47 -25.17 28.91
CA ARG A 43 24.62 -25.19 27.99
C ARG A 43 25.57 -23.99 28.18
N TYR A 44 25.08 -22.82 28.57
CA TYR A 44 25.89 -21.61 28.74
C TYR A 44 26.34 -21.38 30.19
N LYS A 45 25.96 -22.28 31.10
CA LYS A 45 26.34 -22.23 32.50
C LYS A 45 27.48 -23.22 32.76
N LEU A 46 28.32 -22.88 33.72
CA LEU A 46 29.44 -23.69 34.17
C LEU A 46 29.21 -24.12 35.62
N GLU A 47 28.07 -24.76 35.88
CA GLU A 47 27.71 -25.21 37.23
C GLU A 47 28.27 -26.62 37.49
N ALA A 48 28.80 -26.81 38.69
CA ALA A 48 29.25 -28.13 39.12
C ALA A 48 28.03 -29.01 39.45
N PRO A 49 28.06 -30.32 39.13
CA PRO A 49 27.04 -31.26 39.59
C PRO A 49 26.87 -31.17 41.11
N SER A 50 25.63 -31.09 41.59
CA SER A 50 25.31 -30.95 43.01
C SER A 50 24.22 -31.94 43.45
N GLY A 51 24.10 -32.19 44.75
CA GLY A 51 23.13 -33.15 45.28
C GLY A 51 23.38 -34.57 44.78
N ALA A 52 22.33 -35.26 44.30
CA ALA A 52 22.42 -36.63 43.80
C ALA A 52 23.32 -36.77 42.55
N ASP A 53 23.48 -35.70 41.76
CA ASP A 53 24.33 -35.72 40.57
C ASP A 53 25.82 -35.63 40.91
N ALA A 54 26.16 -35.15 42.11
CA ALA A 54 27.55 -35.11 42.56
C ALA A 54 28.15 -36.51 42.78
N GLU A 55 27.32 -37.51 43.05
CA GLU A 55 27.73 -38.92 43.19
C GLU A 55 27.77 -39.65 41.84
N CYS A 56 27.24 -39.02 40.77
CA CYS A 56 27.15 -39.60 39.44
C CYS A 56 28.34 -39.22 38.56
N VAL A 57 29.18 -40.19 38.23
CA VAL A 57 30.36 -39.99 37.36
C VAL A 57 29.99 -39.44 35.98
N ASP A 58 28.84 -39.83 35.43
CA ASP A 58 28.40 -39.35 34.11
C ASP A 58 27.96 -37.89 34.13
N ALA A 59 27.43 -37.39 35.25
CA ALA A 59 27.10 -35.97 35.40
C ALA A 59 28.38 -35.11 35.41
N TRP A 60 29.44 -35.57 36.10
CA TRP A 60 30.75 -34.92 36.08
C TRP A 60 31.41 -34.91 34.70
N LYS A 61 31.31 -36.01 33.94
CA LYS A 61 31.81 -36.05 32.55
C LYS A 61 31.10 -35.02 31.68
N ARG A 62 29.77 -34.95 31.74
CA ARG A 62 29.00 -33.95 30.98
C ARG A 62 29.35 -32.52 31.37
N ALA A 63 29.55 -32.24 32.66
CA ALA A 63 29.96 -30.93 33.14
C ALA A 63 31.38 -30.56 32.64
N ALA A 64 32.31 -31.52 32.66
CA ALA A 64 33.67 -31.33 32.15
C ALA A 64 33.68 -31.11 30.62
N ASP A 65 32.90 -31.88 29.86
CA ASP A 65 32.77 -31.72 28.41
C ASP A 65 32.16 -30.35 28.06
N ASN A 66 31.14 -29.91 28.81
CA ASN A 66 30.58 -28.57 28.67
C ASN A 66 31.63 -27.49 28.97
N ALA A 67 32.41 -27.65 30.05
CA ALA A 67 33.45 -26.70 30.41
C ALA A 67 34.57 -26.60 29.36
N ALA A 68 34.99 -27.74 28.79
CA ALA A 68 35.92 -27.76 27.67
C ALA A 68 35.35 -27.03 26.45
N SER A 69 34.09 -27.29 26.08
CA SER A 69 33.42 -26.58 24.99
C SER A 69 33.34 -25.07 25.24
N GLN A 70 33.06 -24.65 26.48
CA GLN A 70 32.99 -23.23 26.83
C GLN A 70 34.35 -22.55 26.76
N LEU A 71 35.43 -23.23 27.16
CA LEU A 71 36.79 -22.71 27.06
C LEU A 71 37.15 -22.39 25.60
N GLU A 72 36.91 -23.33 24.69
CA GLU A 72 37.13 -23.14 23.25
C GLU A 72 36.28 -21.99 22.70
N HIS A 73 35.02 -21.89 23.12
CA HIS A 73 34.16 -20.76 22.74
C HIS A 73 34.69 -19.40 23.23
N GLN A 74 35.25 -19.33 24.45
CA GLN A 74 35.87 -18.09 24.93
C GLN A 74 37.13 -17.76 24.14
N GLY A 75 37.96 -18.75 23.77
CA GLY A 75 39.11 -18.55 22.88
C GLY A 75 38.72 -17.93 21.54
N MET A 76 37.76 -18.56 20.84
CA MET A 76 37.24 -18.04 19.57
C MET A 76 36.59 -16.66 19.73
N ARG A 77 35.92 -16.40 20.85
CA ARG A 77 35.34 -15.09 21.14
C ARG A 77 36.41 -14.01 21.29
N LEU A 78 37.52 -14.31 21.97
CA LEU A 78 38.64 -13.38 22.10
C LEU A 78 39.23 -13.05 20.73
N GLU A 79 39.51 -14.06 19.90
CA GLU A 79 40.00 -13.87 18.53
C GLU A 79 39.05 -12.99 17.70
N ASN A 80 37.75 -13.25 17.78
CA ASN A 80 36.74 -12.45 17.10
C ASN A 80 36.68 -11.00 17.61
N LEU A 81 36.85 -10.79 18.92
CA LEU A 81 36.88 -9.46 19.53
C LEU A 81 38.14 -8.70 19.13
N GLU A 82 39.29 -9.36 19.02
CA GLU A 82 40.52 -8.75 18.51
C GLU A 82 40.36 -8.32 17.05
N LEU A 83 39.78 -9.18 16.21
CA LEU A 83 39.46 -8.81 14.82
C LEU A 83 38.48 -7.63 14.76
N LEU A 84 37.45 -7.63 15.60
CA LEU A 84 36.48 -6.54 15.66
C LEU A 84 37.12 -5.24 16.16
N GLN A 85 38.01 -5.31 17.15
CA GLN A 85 38.74 -4.14 17.67
C GLN A 85 39.64 -3.53 16.59
N ASN A 86 40.31 -4.37 15.80
CA ASN A 86 41.24 -3.94 14.75
C ASN A 86 40.52 -3.41 13.51
N PHE A 87 39.45 -4.06 13.06
CA PHE A 87 38.84 -3.79 11.75
C PHE A 87 37.41 -3.26 11.82
N GLY A 88 36.71 -3.45 12.94
CA GLY A 88 35.27 -3.18 13.08
C GLY A 88 34.92 -1.72 12.83
N ALA A 89 35.67 -0.77 13.39
CA ALA A 89 35.41 0.65 13.20
C ALA A 89 35.53 1.08 11.73
N ASN A 90 36.54 0.57 11.02
CA ASN A 90 36.76 0.91 9.61
C ASN A 90 35.73 0.23 8.70
N ALA A 91 35.41 -1.05 8.95
CA ALA A 91 34.35 -1.76 8.24
C ALA A 91 32.99 -1.07 8.41
N TRP A 92 32.68 -0.60 9.63
CA TRP A 92 31.44 0.11 9.90
C TRP A 92 31.37 1.46 9.19
N LYS A 93 32.46 2.23 9.19
CA LYS A 93 32.55 3.50 8.43
C LYS A 93 32.35 3.29 6.93
N LEU A 94 32.98 2.28 6.35
CA LEU A 94 32.80 1.94 4.93
C LEU A 94 31.34 1.55 4.65
N SER A 95 30.75 0.72 5.51
CA SER A 95 29.35 0.33 5.38
C SER A 95 28.40 1.52 5.50
N ASN A 96 28.71 2.50 6.35
CA ASN A 96 27.94 3.74 6.44
C ASN A 96 28.08 4.56 5.15
N TYR A 97 29.31 4.79 4.67
CA TYR A 97 29.55 5.50 3.42
C TYR A 97 28.78 4.90 2.23
N GLN A 98 28.77 3.56 2.10
CA GLN A 98 27.99 2.87 1.07
C GLN A 98 26.49 3.14 1.20
N LYS A 99 25.95 3.13 2.43
CA LYS A 99 24.54 3.45 2.69
C LYS A 99 24.21 4.90 2.37
N GLU A 100 25.08 5.85 2.71
CA GLU A 100 24.90 7.26 2.37
C GLU A 100 24.90 7.48 0.85
N CYS A 101 25.78 6.80 0.12
CA CYS A 101 25.79 6.85 -1.34
C CYS A 101 24.51 6.28 -1.95
N LEU A 102 24.03 5.15 -1.44
CA LEU A 102 22.76 4.56 -1.85
C LEU A 102 21.58 5.50 -1.55
N LEU A 103 21.55 6.09 -0.35
CA LEU A 103 20.53 7.05 0.05
C LEU A 103 20.48 8.24 -0.92
N ARG A 104 21.63 8.86 -1.20
CA ARG A 104 21.74 9.97 -2.17
C ARG A 104 21.21 9.58 -3.56
N SER A 105 21.49 8.37 -4.02
CA SER A 105 21.00 7.87 -5.31
C SER A 105 19.47 7.73 -5.33
N ILE A 106 18.89 7.17 -4.26
CA ILE A 106 17.44 7.01 -4.12
C ILE A 106 16.74 8.36 -4.00
N GLU A 107 17.29 9.30 -3.24
CA GLU A 107 16.77 10.67 -3.11
C GLU A 107 16.77 11.38 -4.47
N ALA A 108 17.86 11.29 -5.23
CA ALA A 108 17.96 11.86 -6.57
C ALA A 108 16.95 11.23 -7.54
N ALA A 109 16.77 9.90 -7.50
CA ALA A 109 15.74 9.22 -8.30
C ALA A 109 14.33 9.67 -7.92
N THR A 110 14.06 9.79 -6.62
CA THR A 110 12.77 10.25 -6.09
C THR A 110 12.47 11.68 -6.54
N GLN A 111 13.46 12.57 -6.47
CA GLN A 111 13.28 13.96 -6.90
C GLN A 111 12.99 14.04 -8.41
N ARG A 112 13.73 13.28 -9.24
CA ARG A 112 13.44 13.20 -10.69
C ARG A 112 12.01 12.77 -10.98
N CYS A 113 11.53 11.71 -10.34
CA CYS A 113 10.15 11.26 -10.53
C CYS A 113 9.12 12.32 -10.08
N ARG A 114 9.40 13.08 -9.02
CA ARG A 114 8.54 14.19 -8.59
C ARG A 114 8.52 15.31 -9.63
N ASP A 115 9.67 15.67 -10.17
CA ASP A 115 9.81 16.71 -11.18
C ASP A 115 9.10 16.33 -12.49
N GLU A 116 9.23 15.07 -12.91
CA GLU A 116 8.49 14.50 -14.04
C GLU A 116 6.97 14.56 -13.81
N GLY A 117 6.51 14.16 -12.62
CA GLY A 117 5.10 14.25 -12.23
C GLY A 117 4.59 15.70 -12.24
N ALA A 118 5.38 16.64 -11.73
CA ALA A 118 5.06 18.06 -11.73
C ALA A 118 4.99 18.62 -13.16
N HIS A 119 5.91 18.22 -14.04
CA HIS A 119 5.93 18.61 -15.44
C HIS A 119 4.66 18.14 -16.17
N VAL A 120 4.30 16.86 -16.03
CA VAL A 120 3.07 16.30 -16.63
C VAL A 120 1.82 17.02 -16.10
N ASN A 121 1.74 17.26 -14.80
CA ASN A 121 0.61 17.98 -14.21
C ASN A 121 0.51 19.42 -14.71
N LYS A 122 1.65 20.09 -14.89
CA LYS A 122 1.71 21.45 -15.46
C LYS A 122 1.23 21.47 -16.92
N ALA A 123 1.72 20.54 -17.75
CA ALA A 123 1.28 20.41 -19.14
C ALA A 123 -0.24 20.16 -19.23
N ARG A 124 -0.74 19.19 -18.46
CA ARG A 124 -2.18 18.88 -18.37
C ARG A 124 -3.00 20.10 -17.95
N LYS A 125 -2.51 20.87 -16.96
CA LYS A 125 -3.19 22.09 -16.52
C LYS A 125 -3.29 23.11 -17.64
N TYR A 126 -2.23 23.34 -18.41
CA TYR A 126 -2.28 24.27 -19.54
C TYR A 126 -3.31 23.86 -20.59
N GLU A 127 -3.25 22.60 -21.04
CA GLU A 127 -4.19 22.06 -22.03
C GLU A 127 -5.65 22.19 -21.57
N GLN A 128 -5.92 21.82 -20.31
CA GLN A 128 -7.25 21.94 -19.73
C GLN A 128 -7.72 23.39 -19.61
N THR A 129 -6.84 24.31 -19.23
CA THR A 129 -7.21 25.74 -19.16
C THR A 129 -7.53 26.32 -20.52
N GLU A 130 -6.77 25.97 -21.55
CA GLU A 130 -7.00 26.42 -22.93
C GLU A 130 -8.29 25.84 -23.50
N ALA A 131 -8.50 24.53 -23.35
CA ALA A 131 -9.75 23.88 -23.74
C ALA A 131 -10.95 24.47 -23.01
N GLY A 132 -10.81 24.78 -21.72
CA GLY A 132 -11.84 25.42 -20.92
C GLY A 132 -12.24 26.82 -21.42
N VAL A 133 -11.29 27.61 -21.94
CA VAL A 133 -11.60 28.90 -22.58
C VAL A 133 -12.44 28.68 -23.84
N ARG A 134 -12.02 27.74 -24.71
CA ARG A 134 -12.74 27.44 -25.96
C ARG A 134 -14.15 26.91 -25.70
N LEU A 135 -14.32 26.04 -24.71
CA LEU A 135 -15.63 25.51 -24.32
C LEU A 135 -16.58 26.63 -23.86
N ARG A 136 -16.09 27.57 -23.04
CA ARG A 136 -16.90 28.73 -22.61
C ARG A 136 -17.30 29.64 -23.77
N ASP A 137 -16.41 29.86 -24.74
CA ASP A 137 -16.74 30.63 -25.94
C ASP A 137 -17.84 29.95 -26.77
N LEU A 138 -17.70 28.65 -27.01
CA LEU A 138 -18.70 27.85 -27.73
C LEU A 138 -20.05 27.81 -27.00
N GLU A 139 -20.04 27.67 -25.67
CA GLU A 139 -21.24 27.71 -24.84
C GLU A 139 -21.96 29.08 -24.93
N SER A 140 -21.19 30.17 -24.90
CA SER A 140 -21.72 31.52 -25.07
C SER A 140 -22.35 31.71 -26.46
N ARG A 141 -21.64 31.31 -27.52
CA ARG A 141 -22.14 31.40 -28.91
C ARG A 141 -23.36 30.52 -29.14
N TRP A 142 -23.40 29.33 -28.55
CA TRP A 142 -24.55 28.46 -28.59
C TRP A 142 -25.76 29.09 -27.89
N SER A 143 -25.57 29.62 -26.68
CA SER A 143 -26.65 30.29 -25.92
C SER A 143 -27.21 31.50 -26.67
N GLU A 144 -26.33 32.30 -27.27
CA GLU A 144 -26.71 33.45 -28.10
C GLU A 144 -27.46 33.00 -29.37
N GLY A 145 -26.98 31.95 -30.05
CA GLY A 145 -27.68 31.38 -31.21
C GLY A 145 -29.08 30.87 -30.87
N VAL A 146 -29.24 30.20 -29.72
CA VAL A 146 -30.55 29.77 -29.23
C VAL A 146 -31.46 30.98 -28.96
N ARG A 147 -30.94 32.04 -28.31
CA ARG A 147 -31.69 33.28 -28.09
C ARG A 147 -32.15 33.90 -29.40
N GLN A 148 -31.26 34.04 -30.37
CA GLN A 148 -31.57 34.60 -31.69
C GLN A 148 -32.65 33.79 -32.43
N CYS A 149 -32.60 32.45 -32.36
CA CYS A 149 -33.66 31.61 -32.93
C CYS A 149 -35.02 31.88 -32.28
N ILE A 150 -35.07 32.04 -30.94
CA ILE A 150 -36.30 32.36 -30.23
C ILE A 150 -36.81 33.76 -30.61
N GLU A 151 -35.94 34.76 -30.69
CA GLU A 151 -36.30 36.12 -31.11
C GLU A 151 -36.88 36.17 -32.53
N VAL A 152 -36.27 35.44 -33.48
CA VAL A 152 -36.79 35.34 -34.86
C VAL A 152 -38.15 34.63 -34.90
N GLN A 153 -38.34 33.57 -34.11
CA GLN A 153 -39.62 32.87 -34.03
C GLN A 153 -40.72 33.78 -33.46
N MET A 154 -40.43 34.53 -32.40
CA MET A 154 -41.36 35.51 -31.82
C MET A 154 -41.72 36.61 -32.83
N ALA A 155 -40.72 37.20 -33.51
CA ALA A 155 -40.94 38.23 -34.52
C ALA A 155 -41.76 37.70 -35.70
N SER A 156 -41.49 36.47 -36.15
CA SER A 156 -42.25 35.83 -37.24
C SER A 156 -43.70 35.59 -36.85
N SER A 157 -43.95 35.11 -35.62
CA SER A 157 -45.30 34.91 -35.09
C SER A 157 -46.06 36.23 -34.95
N GLN A 158 -45.39 37.30 -34.51
CA GLN A 158 -46.00 38.63 -34.40
C GLN A 158 -46.38 39.19 -35.78
N LEU A 159 -45.49 39.08 -36.77
CA LEU A 159 -45.77 39.50 -38.14
C LEU A 159 -46.91 38.69 -38.77
N GLN A 160 -46.99 37.38 -38.50
CA GLN A 160 -48.10 36.54 -38.94
C GLN A 160 -49.43 37.04 -38.34
N HIS A 161 -49.48 37.33 -37.04
CA HIS A 161 -50.67 37.91 -36.42
C HIS A 161 -51.04 39.28 -36.98
N ASP A 162 -50.05 40.13 -37.28
CA ASP A 162 -50.31 41.43 -37.91
C ASP A 162 -50.85 41.29 -39.35
N ILE A 163 -50.35 40.33 -40.12
CA ILE A 163 -50.88 40.00 -41.46
C ILE A 163 -52.32 39.51 -41.35
N GLU A 164 -52.60 38.53 -40.49
CA GLU A 164 -53.95 38.00 -40.25
C GLU A 164 -54.94 39.12 -39.86
N ARG A 165 -54.50 40.06 -39.01
CA ARG A 165 -55.28 41.22 -38.59
C ARG A 165 -55.58 42.16 -39.77
N LEU A 166 -54.58 42.47 -40.59
CA LEU A 166 -54.74 43.36 -41.75
C LEU A 166 -55.59 42.71 -42.85
N GLU A 167 -55.43 41.41 -43.12
CA GLU A 167 -56.28 40.66 -44.04
C GLU A 167 -57.74 40.64 -43.56
N GLY A 168 -57.98 40.46 -42.26
CA GLY A 168 -59.31 40.57 -41.67
C GLY A 168 -59.92 41.97 -41.84
N GLN A 169 -59.12 43.04 -41.70
CA GLN A 169 -59.57 44.42 -41.95
C GLN A 169 -59.89 44.67 -43.42
N LEU A 170 -59.08 44.16 -44.35
CA LEU A 170 -59.30 44.28 -45.80
C LEU A 170 -60.54 43.51 -46.24
N ALA A 171 -60.75 42.30 -45.69
CA ALA A 171 -61.97 41.52 -45.94
C ALA A 171 -63.23 42.20 -45.40
N ALA A 172 -63.12 42.94 -44.30
CA ALA A 172 -64.21 43.79 -43.78
C ALA A 172 -64.45 45.06 -44.62
N GLN A 173 -63.48 45.49 -45.43
CA GLN A 173 -63.56 46.61 -46.39
C GLN A 173 -63.97 46.16 -47.82
N GLY A 174 -64.78 45.08 -47.96
CA GLY A 174 -65.30 44.60 -49.25
C GLY A 174 -65.83 45.72 -50.18
N PRO A 175 -65.78 45.52 -51.51
CA PRO A 175 -65.40 46.53 -52.49
C PRO A 175 -66.37 47.71 -52.55
N ASP A 176 -65.86 48.92 -52.33
CA ASP A 176 -66.47 50.15 -52.82
C ASP A 176 -66.33 50.18 -54.36
N THR A 177 -67.27 49.51 -55.04
CA THR A 177 -67.73 49.78 -56.41
C THR A 177 -69.25 49.67 -56.44
#